data_AF-H1LXC6-F1
#
_entry.id   AF-H1LXC6-F1
#
_cell.length_a   1.000
_cell.length_b   1.000
_cell.length_c   1.000
_cell.angle_alpha   90.00
_cell.angle_beta   90.00
_cell.angle_gamma   90.00
#
_symmetry.space_group_name_H-M   'P 1'
#
loop_
_entity.id
_entity.type
_entity.pdbx_description
1 polymer ?
#
loop_
_entity_poly.entity_id
_entity_poly.type
_entity_poly.pdbx_seq_one_letter_code
_entity_poly.pdbx_strand_id
1 'polypeptide(L)'
;MQVSGYDIITKQDGSIITESSYVKMWKSIHSKIDNFLGFGTSKNLTAHSFRHTYCTRLCYQIPLISTKMIAKLLGDDEKMVIDVYSHILEENEDCQSAIANIFD
;
A
#
# COMPACT_ATOMS: atom_id res chain seq x y z
N MET A 1 -21.17 6.01 30.11
CA MET A 1 -20.88 4.96 29.13
C MET A 1 -19.37 4.94 28.96
N GLN A 2 -18.73 3.90 29.49
CA GLN A 2 -17.27 3.84 29.62
C GLN A 2 -16.68 3.51 28.25
N VAL A 3 -16.12 4.51 27.58
CA VAL A 3 -15.28 4.30 26.40
C VAL A 3 -14.02 3.60 26.91
N SER A 4 -13.80 2.35 26.50
CA SER A 4 -12.54 1.65 26.75
C SER A 4 -11.43 2.51 26.13
N GLY A 5 -10.61 3.14 26.98
CA GLY A 5 -9.75 4.29 26.62
C GLY A 5 -8.54 3.99 25.74
N TYR A 6 -8.56 2.93 24.91
CA TYR A 6 -7.38 2.49 24.15
C TYR A 6 -7.65 2.13 22.67
N ASP A 7 -8.90 2.21 22.19
CA ASP A 7 -9.22 1.89 20.81
C ASP A 7 -9.16 3.13 19.90
N ILE A 8 -8.18 3.16 18.99
CA ILE A 8 -7.88 4.31 18.12
C ILE A 8 -8.94 4.50 17.02
N ILE A 9 -9.61 3.41 16.62
CA ILE A 9 -10.61 3.43 15.54
C ILE A 9 -11.97 2.98 16.09
N THR A 10 -12.91 3.93 16.13
CA THR A 10 -14.28 3.71 16.57
C THR A 10 -15.28 3.99 15.45
N LYS A 11 -16.49 3.48 15.61
CA LYS A 11 -17.66 3.92 14.83
C LYS A 11 -18.11 5.30 15.31
N GLN A 12 -19.07 5.88 14.59
CA GLN A 12 -19.67 7.19 14.92
C GLN A 12 -20.36 7.21 16.30
N ASP A 13 -20.82 6.06 16.79
CA ASP A 13 -21.44 5.90 18.10
C ASP A 13 -20.42 5.70 19.25
N GLY A 14 -19.13 5.74 18.95
CA GLY A 14 -18.04 5.51 19.91
C GLY A 14 -17.78 4.03 20.23
N SER A 15 -18.50 3.09 19.61
CA SER A 15 -18.22 1.66 19.73
C SER A 15 -17.02 1.23 18.88
N ILE A 16 -16.37 0.13 19.26
CA ILE A 16 -15.22 -0.43 18.54
C ILE A 16 -15.63 -0.86 17.13
N ILE A 17 -14.78 -0.59 16.15
CA ILE A 17 -15.00 -1.05 14.77
C ILE A 17 -14.94 -2.59 14.71
N THR A 18 -15.93 -3.22 14.09
CA THR A 18 -15.90 -4.66 13.80
C THR A 18 -15.37 -4.88 12.38
N GLU A 19 -14.84 -6.07 12.10
CA GLU A 19 -14.44 -6.47 10.74
C GLU A 19 -15.58 -6.24 9.73
N SER A 20 -16.80 -6.62 10.09
CA SER A 20 -17.99 -6.40 9.25
C SER A 20 -18.28 -4.91 9.00
N SER A 21 -17.99 -4.03 9.97
CA SER A 21 -18.15 -2.59 9.83
C SER A 21 -17.07 -2.02 8.91
N TYR A 22 -15.84 -2.52 9.02
CA TYR A 22 -14.72 -2.14 8.15
C TYR A 22 -14.99 -2.54 6.69
N VAL A 23 -15.48 -3.75 6.44
CA VAL A 23 -15.87 -4.20 5.09
C VAL A 23 -17.00 -3.34 4.51
N LYS A 24 -18.00 -2.98 5.32
CA LYS A 24 -19.09 -2.08 4.90
C LYS A 24 -18.59 -0.67 4.58
N MET A 25 -17.62 -0.16 5.35
CA MET A 25 -16.97 1.12 5.10
C MET A 25 -16.30 1.12 3.72
N TRP A 26 -15.49 0.10 3.40
CA TRP A 26 -14.87 -0.03 2.07
C TRP A 26 -15.91 -0.11 0.96
N LYS A 27 -16.96 -0.93 1.11
CA LYS A 27 -18.06 -1.00 0.14
C LYS A 27 -18.69 0.38 -0.11
N SER A 28 -18.90 1.18 0.94
CA SER A 28 -19.43 2.54 0.80
C SER A 28 -18.47 3.46 0.03
N ILE A 29 -17.17 3.36 0.28
CA ILE A 29 -16.13 4.11 -0.46
C ILE A 29 -16.16 3.73 -1.94
N HIS A 30 -16.17 2.43 -2.26
CA HIS A 30 -16.28 1.95 -3.64
C HIS A 30 -17.52 2.49 -4.34
N SER A 31 -18.70 2.38 -3.72
CA SER A 31 -19.95 2.88 -4.29
C SER A 31 -19.92 4.38 -4.57
N LYS A 32 -19.32 5.18 -3.68
CA LYS A 32 -19.18 6.63 -3.88
C LYS A 32 -18.23 6.92 -5.05
N ILE A 33 -17.06 6.29 -5.08
CA ILE A 33 -16.09 6.51 -6.16
C ILE A 33 -16.67 6.11 -7.50
N ASP A 34 -17.28 4.93 -7.60
CA ASP A 34 -17.87 4.44 -8.84
C ASP A 34 -19.06 5.31 -9.29
N ASN A 35 -19.77 5.94 -8.37
CA ASN A 35 -20.84 6.89 -8.70
C ASN A 35 -20.30 8.18 -9.36
N PHE A 36 -19.14 8.68 -8.92
CA PHE A 36 -18.54 9.91 -9.47
C PHE A 36 -17.66 9.67 -10.70
N LEU A 37 -16.89 8.59 -10.73
CA LEU A 37 -15.87 8.33 -11.76
C LEU A 37 -16.27 7.25 -12.76
N GLY A 38 -17.43 6.63 -12.59
CA GLY A 38 -17.91 5.53 -13.44
C GLY A 38 -17.70 4.14 -12.83
N PHE A 39 -18.55 3.20 -13.24
CA PHE A 39 -18.63 1.86 -12.67
C PHE A 39 -17.33 1.07 -12.87
N GLY A 40 -16.80 0.51 -11.78
CA GLY A 40 -15.62 -0.37 -11.81
C GLY A 40 -14.27 0.33 -11.65
N THR A 41 -14.23 1.67 -11.54
CA THR A 41 -13.00 2.44 -11.31
C THR A 41 -12.34 2.09 -9.98
N SER A 42 -13.12 1.74 -8.96
CA SER A 42 -12.59 1.42 -7.64
C SER A 42 -12.24 -0.07 -7.42
N LYS A 43 -12.33 -0.95 -8.44
CA LYS A 43 -12.17 -2.41 -8.26
C LYS A 43 -10.88 -2.84 -7.55
N ASN A 44 -9.80 -2.11 -7.78
CA ASN A 44 -8.49 -2.41 -7.19
C ASN A 44 -8.18 -1.58 -5.94
N LEU A 45 -9.13 -0.79 -5.43
CA LEU A 45 -8.91 0.08 -4.28
C LEU A 45 -9.25 -0.65 -2.97
N THR A 46 -8.27 -1.22 -2.31
CA THR A 46 -8.45 -1.87 -1.01
C THR A 46 -7.42 -1.34 -0.01
N ALA A 47 -7.63 -1.62 1.29
CA ALA A 47 -6.63 -1.34 2.31
C ALA A 47 -5.26 -1.96 1.97
N HIS A 48 -5.26 -3.15 1.37
CA HIS A 48 -4.06 -3.82 0.91
C HIS A 48 -3.39 -3.05 -0.25
N SER A 49 -4.16 -2.47 -1.16
CA SER A 49 -3.63 -1.64 -2.26
C SER A 49 -2.92 -0.38 -1.76
N PHE A 50 -3.39 0.21 -0.65
CA PHE A 50 -2.68 1.31 0.03
C PHE A 50 -1.36 0.85 0.61
N ARG A 51 -1.31 -0.34 1.23
CA ARG A 51 -0.07 -0.94 1.73
C ARG A 51 0.93 -1.19 0.59
N HIS A 52 0.47 -1.71 -0.55
CA HIS A 52 1.28 -1.87 -1.75
C HIS A 52 1.82 -0.54 -2.26
N THR A 53 0.96 0.47 -2.40
CA THR A 53 1.36 1.80 -2.88
C THR A 53 2.40 2.44 -1.94
N TYR A 54 2.24 2.25 -0.63
CA TYR A 54 3.20 2.72 0.35
C TYR A 54 4.56 2.00 0.21
N CYS A 55 4.56 0.66 0.07
CA CYS A 55 5.77 -0.12 -0.20
C CYS A 55 6.48 0.34 -1.47
N THR A 56 5.76 0.44 -2.60
CA THR A 56 6.29 0.92 -3.89
C THR A 56 6.94 2.30 -3.77
N ARG A 57 6.31 3.24 -3.05
CA ARG A 57 6.88 4.58 -2.82
C ARG A 57 8.16 4.57 -2.00
N LEU A 58 8.27 3.67 -1.02
CA LEU A 58 9.50 3.50 -0.25
C LEU A 58 10.59 2.85 -1.09
N CYS A 59 10.25 1.89 -1.95
CA CYS A 59 11.19 1.22 -2.86
C CYS A 59 11.86 2.20 -3.83
N TYR A 60 11.15 3.22 -4.32
CA TYR A 60 11.77 4.28 -5.13
C TYR A 60 12.82 5.12 -4.41
N GLN A 61 12.87 5.07 -3.07
CA GLN A 61 13.89 5.78 -2.30
C GLN A 61 15.15 4.95 -2.06
N ILE A 62 15.25 3.73 -2.59
CA ILE A 62 16.51 2.97 -2.56
C ILE A 62 17.55 3.71 -3.42
N PRO A 63 18.79 3.94 -2.95
CA PRO A 63 19.42 3.35 -1.75
C PRO A 63 19.36 4.21 -0.47
N LEU A 64 18.65 5.34 -0.46
CA LEU A 64 18.54 6.22 0.73
C LEU A 64 17.95 5.49 1.94
N ILE A 65 17.04 4.54 1.69
CA ILE A 65 16.48 3.62 2.67
C ILE A 65 16.70 2.18 2.21
N SER A 66 17.14 1.30 3.12
CA SER A 66 17.38 -0.11 2.79
C SER A 66 16.10 -0.94 2.78
N THR A 67 16.09 -2.02 2.01
CA THR A 67 15.00 -3.02 1.97
C THR A 67 14.63 -3.53 3.37
N LYS A 68 15.62 -3.75 4.25
CA LYS A 68 15.42 -4.14 5.66
C LYS A 68 14.65 -3.11 6.46
N MET A 69 14.95 -1.83 6.27
CA MET A 69 14.26 -0.75 6.98
C MET A 69 12.82 -0.60 6.47
N ILE A 70 12.62 -0.73 5.16
CA ILE A 70 11.28 -0.75 4.55
C ILE A 70 10.44 -1.90 5.11
N ALA A 71 10.99 -3.11 5.17
CA ALA A 71 10.33 -4.29 5.73
C ALA A 71 9.93 -4.06 7.20
N LYS A 72 10.82 -3.46 8.00
CA LYS A 72 10.53 -3.09 9.40
C LYS A 72 9.41 -2.06 9.52
N LEU A 73 9.33 -1.08 8.63
CA LEU A 73 8.27 -0.06 8.61
C LEU A 73 6.91 -0.65 8.19
N LEU A 74 6.90 -1.62 7.28
CA LEU A 74 5.70 -2.31 6.81
C LEU A 74 5.22 -3.42 7.75
N GLY A 75 6.10 -3.89 8.64
CA GLY A 75 5.88 -5.10 9.44
C GLY A 75 5.84 -6.37 8.59
N ASP A 76 6.56 -6.39 7.47
CA ASP A 76 6.64 -7.51 6.53
C ASP A 76 8.01 -8.21 6.56
N ASP A 77 8.08 -9.35 5.87
CA ASP A 77 9.34 -10.01 5.56
C ASP A 77 10.12 -9.25 4.48
N GLU A 78 11.45 -9.26 4.59
CA GLU A 78 12.35 -8.61 3.64
C GLU A 78 12.17 -9.15 2.21
N LYS A 79 11.86 -10.44 2.04
CA LYS A 79 11.66 -11.05 0.72
C LYS A 79 10.53 -10.37 -0.06
N MET A 80 9.40 -10.07 0.59
CA MET A 80 8.27 -9.43 -0.09
C MET A 80 8.65 -8.03 -0.61
N VAL A 81 9.42 -7.29 0.18
CA VAL A 81 9.92 -5.96 -0.23
C VAL A 81 10.90 -6.07 -1.39
N ILE A 82 11.78 -7.07 -1.37
CA ILE A 82 12.68 -7.36 -2.49
C ILE A 82 11.89 -7.72 -3.74
N ASP A 83 10.86 -8.56 -3.66
CA ASP A 83 10.03 -8.94 -4.80
C ASP A 83 9.36 -7.72 -5.44
N VAL A 84 8.79 -6.82 -4.62
CA VAL A 84 8.19 -5.56 -5.10
C VAL A 84 9.24 -4.63 -5.70
N TYR A 85 10.42 -4.52 -5.07
CA TYR A 85 11.52 -3.71 -5.59
C TYR A 85 12.05 -4.22 -6.93
N SER A 86 12.25 -5.53 -7.06
CA SER A 86 12.67 -6.17 -8.31
C SER A 86 11.69 -5.89 -9.43
N HIS A 87 10.38 -6.01 -9.17
CA HIS A 87 9.35 -5.69 -10.15
C HIS A 87 9.40 -4.22 -10.61
N ILE A 88 9.57 -3.27 -9.67
CA ILE A 88 9.72 -1.86 -10.01
C ILE A 88 10.99 -1.61 -10.83
N LEU A 89 12.07 -2.29 -10.50
CA LEU A 89 13.35 -2.15 -11.19
C LEU A 89 13.24 -2.67 -12.63
N GLU A 90 12.61 -3.83 -12.84
CA GLU A 90 12.30 -4.38 -14.18
C GLU A 90 11.44 -3.42 -15.01
N GLU A 91 10.44 -2.77 -14.42
CA GLU A 91 9.60 -1.78 -15.12
C GLU A 91 10.35 -0.50 -15.50
N ASN A 92 11.41 -0.16 -14.77
CA ASN A 92 12.22 1.06 -14.98
C ASN A 92 13.59 0.75 -15.60
N GLU A 93 13.85 -0.49 -16.00
CA GLU A 93 15.13 -0.94 -16.51
C GLU A 93 15.34 -0.48 -17.96
N ASP A 94 16.24 0.48 -18.15
CA ASP A 94 16.84 0.77 -19.45
C ASP A 94 18.15 -0.03 -19.60
N CYS A 95 18.00 -1.33 -19.87
CA CYS A 95 19.11 -2.27 -20.02
C CYS A 95 20.11 -1.86 -21.11
N GLN A 96 19.69 -1.11 -22.13
CA GLN A 96 20.57 -0.68 -23.21
C GLN A 96 21.59 0.37 -22.73
N SER A 97 21.12 1.36 -21.97
CA SER A 97 21.96 2.40 -21.39
C SER A 97 22.92 1.85 -20.34
N ALA A 98 22.51 0.85 -19.56
CA ALA A 98 23.36 0.23 -18.54
C ALA A 98 24.54 -0.55 -19.15
N ILE A 99 24.34 -1.28 -20.24
CA ILE A 99 25.39 -2.07 -20.90
C ILE A 99 26.40 -1.16 -21.63
N ALA A 100 25.94 -0.07 -22.25
CA ALA A 100 26.81 0.86 -22.97
C ALA A 100 27.86 1.51 -22.05
N ASN A 101 27.48 1.91 -20.83
CA ASN A 101 28.39 2.54 -19.86
C ASN A 101 29.41 1.59 -19.22
N ILE A 102 29.29 0.28 -19.41
CA ILE A 102 30.26 -0.71 -18.89
C ILE A 102 31.49 -0.83 -19.81
N PHE A 103 31.34 -0.47 -21.08
CA PHE A 103 32.37 -0.62 -22.10
C PHE A 103 33.02 0.70 -22.54
N ASP A 104 32.63 1.83 -21.93
CA ASP A 104 33.33 3.14 -21.99
C ASP A 104 34.34 3.28 -20.84
#